data_AF-A0A7Y3GFT5-F1
#
_entry.id   AF-A0A7Y3GFT5-F1
#
_cell.length_a   1.000
_cell.length_b   1.000
_cell.length_c   1.000
_cell.angle_alpha   90.00
_cell.angle_beta   90.00
_cell.angle_gamma   90.00
#
_symmetry.space_group_name_H-M   'P 1'
#
loop_
_entity.id
_entity.type
_entity.pdbx_description
1 polymer ?
#
loop_
_entity_poly.entity_id
_entity_poly.type
_entity_poly.pdbx_seq_one_letter_code
_entity_poly.pdbx_strand_id
1 'polypeptide(L)'
;MGHVVGRRRAVQIAFLLVAAATPVGVTDAAASTQAPDLEREFWVVTADSEENQQIYSARSAIDGDPATFWHTEFSPTPHPHWITIDLLHNAEVEGFRYQGRPDGTGVPNGRVGQFAFYVSEQPDDWSTLTPVTTGSFPDDAAEHEITFPPVYGRYLTFVALSEAGNRGGWTTVAELNVMGRFRDIAVQAVQGSVASWTPVVDGLTTFSCSISQTGGPQWVRAWVDPTCDRGLFDTHDLAPGDYSFQYELFDGTTTRRGQVTVSAREPMRVYDTAWSIPLKASDEELEQYFTFLDNAGHAGVWISLVPNVWQGGLEEPNRHGHAFESFDSPNPLYLEHVDHILDTAQAHGLTVNIVVAWASDWVGDRPAAKWHGILDPAPIHELNGAAYGATLANRWKGHPALEAWVMGGDWWTPETEAETEPTWEAIVAGIRSTGATEPITYHTGGFHSSWVMFADREWVDFLSPETSHCNLPDVAQGALTALREQFGKDVVSAEMRYEDEPMQERGVSTWCYPEGPAVGFIGADEIAADAQASWDAGAVAYVYGQDTRWNWGGPAGLATLGRPGEYAALDIAADGVLGGDTTPPSWPGGASLTGSATDTTASLSWGAATDNNDVVLYRIHHNGDVVERAPGL
;
A
#
# COMPACT_ATOMS: atom_id res chain seq x y z
N MET A 1 -15.23 22.55 15.23
CA MET A 1 -14.18 22.43 16.26
C MET A 1 -13.15 21.49 15.66
N GLY A 2 -11.90 21.93 15.52
CA GLY A 2 -10.91 21.24 14.70
C GLY A 2 -10.55 19.87 15.27
N HIS A 3 -10.66 18.84 14.44
CA HIS A 3 -10.14 17.51 14.70
C HIS A 3 -8.76 17.42 14.06
N VAL A 4 -7.77 17.14 14.89
CA VAL A 4 -6.41 16.76 14.48
C VAL A 4 -6.47 15.27 14.17
N VAL A 5 -6.01 14.88 12.98
CA VAL A 5 -5.92 13.49 12.52
C VAL A 5 -4.54 12.96 12.95
N GLY A 6 -4.51 11.93 13.80
CA GLY A 6 -3.30 11.18 14.18
C GLY A 6 -3.43 9.70 13.77
N ARG A 7 -2.31 9.08 13.36
CA ARG A 7 -2.21 7.71 12.78
C ARG A 7 -1.77 6.65 13.83
N ARG A 8 -2.12 5.37 13.63
CA ARG A 8 -2.53 4.43 14.69
C ARG A 8 -1.60 3.21 14.88
N ARG A 9 -1.37 2.71 16.12
CA ARG A 9 -0.75 1.38 16.43
C ARG A 9 -1.55 0.56 17.47
N ALA A 10 -1.32 -0.77 17.52
CA ALA A 10 -1.96 -1.75 18.43
C ALA A 10 -1.06 -2.19 19.60
N VAL A 11 -1.63 -2.46 20.78
CA VAL A 11 -0.93 -2.77 22.06
C VAL A 11 -0.95 -4.27 22.38
N GLN A 12 0.17 -4.80 22.89
CA GLN A 12 0.36 -6.21 23.28
C GLN A 12 0.16 -6.43 24.80
N ILE A 13 -0.59 -7.47 25.20
CA ILE A 13 -0.73 -7.91 26.60
C ILE A 13 -0.26 -9.37 26.74
N ALA A 14 0.81 -9.63 27.50
CA ALA A 14 1.33 -10.97 27.80
C ALA A 14 1.20 -11.31 29.31
N PHE A 15 0.85 -12.56 29.64
CA PHE A 15 0.74 -13.05 31.02
C PHE A 15 1.82 -14.08 31.38
N LEU A 16 2.39 -13.96 32.58
CA LEU A 16 3.07 -15.04 33.31
C LEU A 16 2.56 -15.05 34.75
N LEU A 17 2.00 -16.17 35.20
CA LEU A 17 1.40 -16.31 36.54
C LEU A 17 2.48 -16.82 37.52
N VAL A 18 3.00 -15.94 38.38
CA VAL A 18 3.85 -16.34 39.53
C VAL A 18 3.43 -15.60 40.81
N ALA A 19 3.28 -16.35 41.90
CA ALA A 19 2.78 -15.89 43.19
C ALA A 19 3.81 -15.09 44.01
N ALA A 20 3.35 -13.93 44.51
CA ALA A 20 3.73 -13.12 45.69
C ALA A 20 5.19 -13.08 46.21
N ALA A 21 5.81 -11.88 46.15
CA ALA A 21 6.54 -11.24 47.25
C ALA A 21 6.73 -9.71 47.02
N THR A 22 6.86 -8.98 48.13
CA THR A 22 6.94 -7.53 48.41
C THR A 22 8.01 -6.69 47.66
N PRO A 23 7.94 -5.33 47.69
CA PRO A 23 8.47 -4.47 46.64
C PRO A 23 9.98 -4.26 46.74
N VAL A 24 10.66 -4.36 45.59
CA VAL A 24 12.02 -3.86 45.39
C VAL A 24 11.94 -2.83 44.27
N GLY A 25 12.45 -1.64 44.53
CA GLY A 25 12.44 -0.53 43.58
C GLY A 25 13.17 -0.90 42.29
N VAL A 26 12.60 -0.49 41.17
CA VAL A 26 13.27 -0.57 39.87
C VAL A 26 13.82 0.81 39.58
N THR A 27 15.12 0.96 39.87
CA THR A 27 16.02 1.85 39.11
C THR A 27 15.88 1.54 37.63
N ASP A 28 16.00 2.55 36.75
CA ASP A 28 16.04 2.44 35.28
C ASP A 28 16.45 1.03 34.85
N ALA A 29 15.51 0.30 34.24
CA ALA A 29 15.84 -0.96 33.60
C ALA A 29 16.96 -0.63 32.61
N ALA A 30 18.15 -1.17 32.87
CA ALA A 30 19.22 -1.17 31.90
C ALA A 30 18.61 -1.63 30.57
N ALA A 31 18.73 -0.80 29.54
CA ALA A 31 18.38 -1.18 28.19
C ALA A 31 18.94 -2.59 27.95
N SER A 32 18.08 -3.49 27.46
CA SER A 32 18.51 -4.84 27.07
C SER A 32 19.79 -4.71 26.25
N THR A 33 20.84 -5.42 26.69
CA THR A 33 22.12 -5.48 25.97
C THR A 33 22.03 -6.32 24.69
N GLN A 34 20.89 -6.94 24.42
CA GLN A 34 20.61 -7.72 23.22
C GLN A 34 19.75 -6.88 22.26
N ALA A 35 20.15 -6.82 20.99
CA ALA A 35 19.40 -6.15 19.95
C ALA A 35 17.99 -6.76 19.79
N PRO A 36 16.94 -5.94 19.61
CA PRO A 36 15.61 -6.45 19.32
C PRO A 36 15.54 -7.06 17.91
N ASP A 37 14.49 -7.83 17.64
CA ASP A 37 14.14 -8.17 16.26
C ASP A 37 13.64 -6.91 15.54
N LEU A 38 14.11 -6.72 14.31
CA LEU A 38 13.62 -5.69 13.41
C LEU A 38 12.21 -6.06 12.92
N GLU A 39 11.32 -5.05 12.81
CA GLU A 39 9.96 -5.21 12.30
C GLU A 39 9.97 -5.66 10.83
N ARG A 40 9.18 -6.70 10.50
CA ARG A 40 9.17 -7.38 9.19
C ARG A 40 8.14 -6.86 8.18
N GLU A 41 7.25 -5.98 8.63
CA GLU A 41 6.03 -5.57 7.92
C GLU A 41 6.30 -4.98 6.53
N PHE A 42 7.49 -4.40 6.32
CA PHE A 42 7.90 -3.76 5.08
C PHE A 42 9.05 -4.49 4.35
N TRP A 43 9.43 -5.68 4.80
CA TRP A 43 10.55 -6.37 4.17
C TRP A 43 10.15 -6.93 2.82
N VAL A 44 11.03 -6.69 1.84
CA VAL A 44 10.95 -7.34 0.54
C VAL A 44 11.87 -8.54 0.56
N VAL A 45 11.41 -9.67 0.05
CA VAL A 45 12.20 -10.89 0.04
C VAL A 45 12.24 -11.51 -1.35
N THR A 46 13.45 -11.84 -1.79
CA THR A 46 13.69 -12.53 -3.06
C THR A 46 14.52 -13.77 -2.80
N ALA A 47 14.29 -14.83 -3.57
CA ALA A 47 15.02 -16.07 -3.46
C ALA A 47 15.51 -16.54 -4.83
N ASP A 48 16.49 -17.46 -4.84
CA ASP A 48 17.02 -18.04 -6.07
C ASP A 48 16.00 -18.93 -6.80
N SER A 49 15.11 -19.56 -6.04
CA SER A 49 13.98 -20.34 -6.52
C SER A 49 12.92 -20.48 -5.42
N GLU A 50 11.68 -20.71 -5.82
CA GLU A 50 10.58 -21.02 -4.89
C GLU A 50 9.58 -21.97 -5.53
N GLU A 51 8.91 -22.80 -4.71
CA GLU A 51 7.84 -23.65 -5.19
C GLU A 51 6.56 -22.83 -5.41
N ASN A 52 5.92 -22.99 -6.58
CA ASN A 52 4.84 -22.13 -7.08
C ASN A 52 3.46 -22.41 -6.41
N GLN A 53 3.41 -22.31 -5.07
CA GLN A 53 2.21 -22.31 -4.25
C GLN A 53 2.34 -21.20 -3.18
N GLN A 54 1.27 -20.43 -2.94
CA GLN A 54 1.28 -19.26 -2.03
C GLN A 54 1.86 -19.54 -0.63
N ILE A 55 1.79 -20.78 -0.15
CA ILE A 55 2.31 -21.22 1.16
C ILE A 55 3.80 -21.65 1.19
N TYR A 56 4.48 -21.69 0.04
CA TYR A 56 5.89 -22.09 -0.08
C TYR A 56 6.78 -21.01 -0.69
N SER A 57 6.25 -19.80 -0.87
CA SER A 57 6.98 -18.65 -1.41
C SER A 57 8.09 -18.18 -0.47
N ALA A 58 9.04 -17.40 -0.99
CA ALA A 58 10.08 -16.75 -0.19
C ALA A 58 9.49 -15.90 0.95
N ARG A 59 8.28 -15.35 0.76
CA ARG A 59 7.56 -14.57 1.77
C ARG A 59 7.19 -15.36 3.02
N SER A 60 6.95 -16.67 2.88
CA SER A 60 6.70 -17.57 4.00
C SER A 60 7.93 -17.79 4.89
N ALA A 61 9.09 -17.24 4.56
CA ALA A 61 10.24 -17.22 5.48
C ALA A 61 10.24 -16.00 6.42
N ILE A 62 9.33 -15.04 6.24
CA ILE A 62 9.32 -13.77 6.99
C ILE A 62 7.92 -13.35 7.43
N ASP A 63 6.92 -14.23 7.31
CA ASP A 63 5.50 -13.91 7.59
C ASP A 63 5.14 -14.01 9.09
N GLY A 64 6.05 -14.53 9.92
CA GLY A 64 5.86 -14.67 11.36
C GLY A 64 4.93 -15.82 11.75
N ASP A 65 4.53 -16.68 10.80
CA ASP A 65 3.84 -17.94 11.05
C ASP A 65 4.82 -19.12 10.92
N PRO A 66 5.34 -19.66 12.05
CA PRO A 66 6.28 -20.77 12.00
C PRO A 66 5.66 -22.07 11.50
N ALA A 67 4.37 -22.12 11.15
CA ALA A 67 3.73 -23.25 10.47
C ALA A 67 3.90 -23.22 8.94
N THR A 68 4.19 -22.06 8.35
CA THR A 68 4.52 -21.92 6.94
C THR A 68 6.05 -22.00 6.74
N PHE A 69 6.50 -22.09 5.49
CA PHE A 69 7.93 -22.06 5.18
C PHE A 69 8.17 -21.79 3.71
N TRP A 70 9.20 -21.01 3.39
CA TRP A 70 9.78 -21.00 2.05
C TRP A 70 10.32 -22.40 1.73
N HIS A 71 10.10 -22.85 0.50
CA HIS A 71 10.72 -24.04 -0.08
C HIS A 71 11.24 -23.67 -1.47
N THR A 72 12.47 -24.05 -1.79
CA THR A 72 12.98 -24.01 -3.18
C THR A 72 12.03 -24.78 -4.12
N GLU A 73 12.18 -24.72 -5.43
CA GLU A 73 11.42 -25.65 -6.30
C GLU A 73 11.62 -27.12 -5.87
N PHE A 74 10.62 -28.00 -6.09
CA PHE A 74 10.78 -29.42 -5.81
C PHE A 74 11.86 -30.11 -6.68
N SER A 75 12.31 -29.47 -7.77
CA SER A 75 13.42 -29.93 -8.63
C SER A 75 14.54 -28.87 -8.73
N PRO A 76 15.20 -28.51 -7.62
CA PRO A 76 16.13 -27.38 -7.58
C PRO A 76 17.50 -27.74 -8.20
N THR A 77 18.30 -26.72 -8.52
CA THR A 77 19.74 -26.91 -8.76
C THR A 77 20.44 -27.38 -7.48
N PRO A 78 21.65 -27.97 -7.54
CA PRO A 78 22.43 -28.22 -6.32
C PRO A 78 22.75 -26.93 -5.57
N HIS A 79 22.80 -27.00 -4.23
CA HIS A 79 23.28 -25.91 -3.35
C HIS A 79 24.54 -25.22 -3.93
N PRO A 80 24.68 -23.90 -3.74
CA PRO A 80 23.96 -23.06 -2.78
C PRO A 80 22.57 -22.58 -3.22
N HIS A 81 21.69 -22.36 -2.24
CA HIS A 81 20.42 -21.63 -2.38
C HIS A 81 20.47 -20.36 -1.54
N TRP A 82 19.76 -19.31 -1.94
CA TRP A 82 19.82 -18.05 -1.24
C TRP A 82 18.46 -17.37 -1.15
N ILE A 83 18.28 -16.63 -0.07
CA ILE A 83 17.18 -15.71 0.15
C ILE A 83 17.76 -14.37 0.60
N THR A 84 17.31 -13.28 -0.03
CA THR A 84 17.73 -11.91 0.29
C THR A 84 16.54 -11.14 0.82
N ILE A 85 16.70 -10.59 2.03
CA ILE A 85 15.79 -9.62 2.63
C ILE A 85 16.31 -8.22 2.31
N ASP A 86 15.50 -7.41 1.66
CA ASP A 86 15.67 -5.96 1.61
C ASP A 86 14.84 -5.34 2.74
N LEU A 87 15.54 -4.76 3.73
CA LEU A 87 14.93 -4.08 4.87
C LEU A 87 14.22 -2.76 4.50
N LEU A 88 14.37 -2.30 3.25
CA LEU A 88 14.03 -0.97 2.72
C LEU A 88 14.82 0.20 3.36
N HIS A 89 15.39 -0.02 4.55
CA HIS A 89 16.21 0.92 5.30
C HIS A 89 17.53 0.28 5.72
N ASN A 90 18.59 1.08 5.84
CA ASN A 90 19.83 0.60 6.45
C ASN A 90 19.63 0.43 7.96
N ALA A 91 20.03 -0.72 8.49
CA ALA A 91 20.04 -1.00 9.92
C ALA A 91 21.46 -1.36 10.39
N GLU A 92 21.71 -1.17 11.68
CA GLU A 92 22.80 -1.83 12.37
C GLU A 92 22.33 -3.24 12.75
N VAL A 93 22.79 -4.24 11.99
CA VAL A 93 22.42 -5.64 12.15
C VAL A 93 23.39 -6.31 13.10
N GLU A 94 22.87 -6.92 14.16
CA GLU A 94 23.64 -7.52 15.25
C GLU A 94 23.45 -9.05 15.32
N GLY A 95 22.53 -9.60 14.52
CA GLY A 95 22.28 -11.03 14.44
C GLY A 95 21.10 -11.39 13.56
N PHE A 96 20.81 -12.68 13.49
CA PHE A 96 19.59 -13.22 12.90
C PHE A 96 19.15 -14.49 13.64
N ARG A 97 17.90 -14.91 13.46
CA ARG A 97 17.38 -16.21 13.90
C ARG A 97 16.83 -16.97 12.71
N TYR A 98 17.19 -18.23 12.59
CA TYR A 98 16.70 -19.13 11.55
C TYR A 98 15.85 -20.22 12.19
N GLN A 99 14.68 -20.48 11.63
CA GLN A 99 13.85 -21.62 11.99
C GLN A 99 13.73 -22.61 10.83
N GLY A 100 14.04 -23.87 11.10
CA GLY A 100 13.93 -24.95 10.12
C GLY A 100 12.49 -25.42 9.92
N ARG A 101 12.20 -26.01 8.75
CA ARG A 101 10.87 -26.52 8.39
C ARG A 101 10.22 -27.32 9.55
N PRO A 102 8.94 -27.08 9.89
CA PRO A 102 8.29 -27.71 11.03
C PRO A 102 8.12 -29.23 10.88
N ASP A 103 8.19 -29.94 12.00
CA ASP A 103 7.81 -31.34 12.06
C ASP A 103 6.31 -31.53 11.73
N GLY A 104 5.94 -32.69 11.17
CA GLY A 104 4.54 -33.00 10.84
C GLY A 104 4.03 -32.44 9.51
N THR A 105 4.84 -31.63 8.81
CA THR A 105 4.54 -31.08 7.47
C THR A 105 4.99 -32.00 6.31
N GLY A 106 5.38 -33.24 6.61
CA GLY A 106 5.92 -34.22 5.66
C GLY A 106 7.35 -34.63 5.99
N VAL A 107 8.10 -35.08 4.97
CA VAL A 107 9.55 -35.32 5.11
C VAL A 107 10.23 -33.96 5.30
N PRO A 108 11.08 -33.75 6.33
CA PRO A 108 11.69 -32.45 6.60
C PRO A 108 12.89 -32.17 5.67
N ASN A 109 12.71 -32.38 4.36
CA ASN A 109 13.73 -32.01 3.38
C ASN A 109 13.93 -30.49 3.35
N GLY A 110 15.17 -30.08 3.14
CA GLY A 110 15.55 -28.69 2.95
C GLY A 110 15.99 -27.95 4.21
N ARG A 111 15.92 -28.56 5.40
CA ARG A 111 16.47 -27.92 6.61
C ARG A 111 17.95 -27.57 6.38
N VAL A 112 18.28 -26.30 6.55
CA VAL A 112 19.62 -25.78 6.25
C VAL A 112 20.64 -26.41 7.18
N GLY A 113 21.67 -27.00 6.60
CA GLY A 113 22.84 -27.54 7.28
C GLY A 113 23.88 -26.45 7.45
N GLN A 114 24.75 -26.24 6.46
CA GLN A 114 25.74 -25.16 6.46
C GLN A 114 25.15 -23.88 5.88
N PHE A 115 25.53 -22.71 6.42
CA PHE A 115 25.07 -21.41 5.93
C PHE A 115 26.19 -20.36 5.86
N ALA A 116 25.93 -19.31 5.08
CA ALA A 116 26.65 -18.04 5.10
C ALA A 116 25.65 -16.87 5.11
N PHE A 117 25.92 -15.83 5.90
CA PHE A 117 25.07 -14.64 6.01
C PHE A 117 25.84 -13.39 5.60
N TYR A 118 25.25 -12.57 4.75
CA TYR A 118 25.84 -11.37 4.15
C TYR A 118 24.99 -10.16 4.46
N VAL A 119 25.63 -9.00 4.57
CA VAL A 119 25.00 -7.70 4.76
C VAL A 119 25.64 -6.72 3.78
N SER A 120 24.84 -5.99 3.01
CA SER A 120 25.29 -4.94 2.10
C SER A 120 24.36 -3.73 2.10
N GLU A 121 24.88 -2.58 1.71
CA GLU A 121 24.10 -1.33 1.56
C GLU A 121 23.41 -1.22 0.19
N GLN A 122 23.88 -1.98 -0.80
CA GLN A 122 23.36 -2.05 -2.17
C GLN A 122 22.90 -3.48 -2.48
N PRO A 123 22.02 -3.69 -3.48
CA PRO A 123 21.58 -5.02 -3.91
C PRO A 123 22.69 -5.74 -4.70
N ASP A 124 23.87 -5.87 -4.08
CA ASP A 124 25.05 -6.46 -4.67
C ASP A 124 24.90 -7.98 -4.81
N ASP A 125 25.59 -8.56 -5.81
CA ASP A 125 25.73 -10.00 -5.91
C ASP A 125 26.51 -10.53 -4.70
N TRP A 126 25.83 -11.27 -3.82
CA TRP A 126 26.40 -11.82 -2.59
C TRP A 126 27.67 -12.65 -2.82
N SER A 127 27.82 -13.26 -4.01
CA SER A 127 29.00 -14.08 -4.35
C SER A 127 30.28 -13.26 -4.47
N THR A 128 30.16 -11.93 -4.56
CA THR A 128 31.26 -10.97 -4.56
C THR A 128 31.58 -10.41 -3.17
N LEU A 129 30.72 -10.65 -2.19
CA LEU A 129 30.83 -10.14 -0.82
C LEU A 129 31.61 -11.11 0.08
N THR A 130 32.07 -10.60 1.22
CA THR A 130 32.59 -11.44 2.32
C THR A 130 31.47 -11.69 3.31
N PRO A 131 31.20 -12.95 3.72
CA PRO A 131 30.14 -13.23 4.68
C PRO A 131 30.46 -12.60 6.03
N VAL A 132 29.43 -12.00 6.64
CA VAL A 132 29.48 -11.48 8.01
C VAL A 132 29.66 -12.62 9.00
N THR A 133 29.00 -13.75 8.74
CA THR A 133 29.16 -14.97 9.53
C THR A 133 28.85 -16.22 8.69
N THR A 134 29.41 -17.35 9.11
CA THR A 134 29.16 -18.68 8.52
C THR A 134 29.00 -19.70 9.64
N GLY A 135 28.19 -20.73 9.44
CA GLY A 135 27.97 -21.73 10.48
C GLY A 135 27.24 -22.97 9.99
N SER A 136 26.71 -23.73 10.95
CA SER A 136 25.86 -24.88 10.66
C SER A 136 24.74 -25.06 11.69
N PHE A 137 23.56 -25.46 11.24
CA PHE A 137 22.43 -25.82 12.11
C PHE A 137 22.26 -27.35 12.24
N PRO A 138 21.73 -27.84 13.36
CA PRO A 138 21.27 -29.21 13.50
C PRO A 138 20.04 -29.49 12.61
N ASP A 139 19.78 -30.77 12.35
CA ASP A 139 18.63 -31.23 11.56
C ASP A 139 17.33 -31.25 12.40
N ASP A 140 16.85 -30.07 12.82
CA ASP A 140 15.64 -29.90 13.61
C ASP A 140 14.79 -28.69 13.16
N ALA A 141 13.58 -28.57 13.73
CA ALA A 141 12.65 -27.48 13.48
C ALA A 141 12.79 -26.32 14.47
N ALA A 142 13.80 -26.36 15.35
CA ALA A 142 13.96 -25.33 16.37
C ALA A 142 14.44 -24.02 15.75
N GLU A 143 14.11 -22.91 16.40
CA GLU A 143 14.71 -21.62 16.09
C GLU A 143 16.15 -21.59 16.64
N HIS A 144 17.09 -21.10 15.84
CA HIS A 144 18.49 -20.93 16.18
C HIS A 144 18.92 -19.48 16.00
N GLU A 145 19.40 -18.87 17.08
CA GLU A 145 19.91 -17.50 17.09
C GLU A 145 21.42 -17.46 16.80
N ILE A 146 21.83 -16.57 15.90
CA ILE A 146 23.22 -16.27 15.55
C ILE A 146 23.46 -14.77 15.74
N THR A 147 24.44 -14.42 16.57
CA THR A 147 24.85 -13.03 16.79
C THR A 147 26.26 -12.77 16.28
N PHE A 148 26.55 -11.53 15.91
CA PHE A 148 27.86 -11.07 15.43
C PHE A 148 28.09 -9.60 15.82
N PRO A 149 29.33 -9.08 15.75
CA PRO A 149 29.58 -7.65 15.93
C PRO A 149 28.71 -6.82 14.98
N PRO A 150 28.14 -5.68 15.41
CA PRO A 150 27.21 -4.92 14.59
C PRO A 150 27.76 -4.60 13.18
N VAL A 151 26.95 -4.86 12.15
CA VAL A 151 27.27 -4.57 10.74
C VAL A 151 26.17 -3.70 10.15
N TYR A 152 26.56 -2.63 9.46
CA TYR A 152 25.62 -1.71 8.83
C TYR A 152 25.25 -2.18 7.41
N GLY A 153 23.95 -2.20 7.09
CA GLY A 153 23.45 -2.46 5.73
C GLY A 153 21.93 -2.60 5.65
N ARG A 154 21.44 -2.76 4.42
CA ARG A 154 20.00 -2.83 4.05
C ARG A 154 19.61 -4.19 3.46
N TYR A 155 20.50 -4.77 2.66
CA TYR A 155 20.27 -6.05 2.00
C TYR A 155 20.96 -7.16 2.78
N LEU A 156 20.18 -8.17 3.16
CA LEU A 156 20.62 -9.28 4.00
C LEU A 156 20.43 -10.58 3.24
N THR A 157 21.53 -11.19 2.80
CA THR A 157 21.45 -12.45 2.07
C THR A 157 21.81 -13.60 2.99
N PHE A 158 20.87 -14.52 3.18
CA PHE A 158 21.09 -15.80 3.84
C PHE A 158 21.26 -16.89 2.76
N VAL A 159 22.43 -17.53 2.75
CA VAL A 159 22.81 -18.54 1.78
C VAL A 159 22.92 -19.90 2.46
N ALA A 160 22.08 -20.85 2.05
CA ALA A 160 22.17 -22.24 2.42
C ALA A 160 23.22 -22.94 1.55
N LEU A 161 24.25 -23.52 2.17
CA LEU A 161 25.37 -24.21 1.53
C LEU A 161 25.19 -25.74 1.51
N SER A 162 24.35 -26.28 2.40
CA SER A 162 24.01 -27.70 2.43
C SER A 162 22.66 -27.94 3.12
N GLU A 163 22.11 -29.14 2.97
CA GLU A 163 20.95 -29.63 3.73
C GLU A 163 21.42 -30.49 4.93
N ALA A 164 20.79 -30.32 6.09
CA ALA A 164 21.24 -30.89 7.37
C ALA A 164 21.09 -32.41 7.46
N GLY A 165 20.05 -32.98 6.84
CA GLY A 165 19.74 -34.41 6.86
C GLY A 165 20.35 -35.25 5.73
N ASN A 166 21.13 -34.64 4.82
CA ASN A 166 21.60 -35.21 3.57
C ASN A 166 20.48 -35.85 2.71
N ARG A 167 19.31 -35.22 2.66
CA ARG A 167 18.12 -35.72 1.96
C ARG A 167 18.11 -35.38 0.48
N GLY A 168 18.74 -34.26 0.10
CA GLY A 168 18.87 -33.84 -1.30
C GLY A 168 19.23 -32.36 -1.43
N GLY A 169 18.99 -31.80 -2.61
CA GLY A 169 19.36 -30.43 -2.97
C GLY A 169 18.34 -29.36 -2.61
N TRP A 170 17.42 -29.59 -1.67
CA TRP A 170 16.40 -28.59 -1.31
C TRP A 170 16.90 -27.66 -0.22
N THR A 171 16.29 -26.47 -0.13
CA THR A 171 16.40 -25.57 1.02
C THR A 171 15.00 -25.14 1.47
N THR A 172 14.81 -25.04 2.78
CA THR A 172 13.61 -24.50 3.42
C THR A 172 13.95 -23.58 4.57
N VAL A 173 13.14 -22.55 4.76
CA VAL A 173 13.22 -21.62 5.88
C VAL A 173 11.80 -21.37 6.36
N ALA A 174 11.50 -21.76 7.61
CA ALA A 174 10.21 -21.45 8.22
C ALA A 174 10.15 -20.00 8.65
N GLU A 175 11.18 -19.53 9.35
CA GLU A 175 11.29 -18.12 9.74
C GLU A 175 12.73 -17.66 9.66
N LEU A 176 12.91 -16.41 9.22
CA LEU A 176 14.16 -15.68 9.23
C LEU A 176 13.93 -14.33 9.91
N ASN A 177 14.45 -14.23 11.13
CA ASN A 177 14.37 -13.05 11.96
C ASN A 177 15.69 -12.29 11.91
N VAL A 178 15.66 -10.96 11.85
CA VAL A 178 16.88 -10.13 11.85
C VAL A 178 16.89 -9.36 13.14
N MET A 179 18.02 -9.41 13.85
CA MET A 179 18.24 -8.67 15.09
C MET A 179 19.08 -7.43 14.79
N GLY A 180 18.65 -6.28 15.28
CA GLY A 180 19.36 -5.04 15.03
C GLY A 180 18.63 -3.80 15.52
N ARG A 181 19.12 -2.64 15.12
CA ARG A 181 18.52 -1.34 15.39
C ARG A 181 18.61 -0.47 14.14
N PHE A 182 17.53 0.21 13.79
CA PHE A 182 17.63 1.32 12.85
C PHE A 182 18.48 2.43 13.51
N ARG A 183 19.52 2.90 12.81
CA ARG A 183 20.36 4.00 13.29
C ARG A 183 19.72 5.32 12.89
N ASP A 184 18.82 5.80 13.73
CA ASP A 184 18.14 7.07 13.50
C ASP A 184 18.79 8.22 14.27
N ILE A 185 19.16 9.28 13.56
CA ILE A 185 19.52 10.56 14.18
C ILE A 185 18.38 11.53 13.91
N ALA A 186 17.52 11.75 14.90
CA ALA A 186 16.53 12.83 14.86
C ALA A 186 17.24 14.18 15.07
N VAL A 187 17.20 15.05 14.07
CA VAL A 187 17.77 16.40 14.16
C VAL A 187 16.65 17.43 14.27
N GLN A 188 16.74 18.30 15.28
CA GLN A 188 15.89 19.47 15.43
C GLN A 188 16.63 20.71 14.90
N ALA A 189 16.22 21.26 13.75
CA ALA A 189 16.72 22.54 13.27
C ALA A 189 15.67 23.64 13.50
N VAL A 190 16.06 24.70 14.22
CA VAL A 190 15.24 25.92 14.41
C VAL A 190 15.62 26.94 13.34
N GLN A 191 14.66 27.72 12.86
CA GLN A 191 14.89 28.81 11.90
C GLN A 191 16.07 29.71 12.32
N GLY A 192 17.08 29.85 11.45
CA GLY A 192 18.29 30.65 11.73
C GLY A 192 19.34 29.96 12.62
N SER A 193 19.17 28.68 12.96
CA SER A 193 20.16 27.88 13.67
C SER A 193 20.80 26.82 12.76
N VAL A 194 22.07 26.52 13.06
CA VAL A 194 22.78 25.37 12.51
C VAL A 194 22.64 24.25 13.52
N ALA A 195 21.88 23.21 13.20
CA ALA A 195 21.86 22.00 14.02
C ALA A 195 23.08 21.16 13.64
N SER A 196 24.12 21.17 14.48
CA SER A 196 25.34 20.38 14.29
C SER A 196 25.32 19.15 15.19
N TRP A 197 25.45 17.95 14.64
CA TRP A 197 25.59 16.71 15.43
C TRP A 197 26.83 15.93 15.02
N THR A 198 27.42 15.21 15.98
CA THR A 198 28.54 14.29 15.75
C THR A 198 28.14 12.85 16.00
N PRO A 199 27.84 12.04 14.97
CA PRO A 199 27.73 10.61 15.12
C PRO A 199 29.08 10.04 15.54
N VAL A 200 29.09 9.19 16.57
CA VAL A 200 30.27 8.40 16.91
C VAL A 200 30.21 7.13 16.07
N VAL A 201 31.05 7.06 15.04
CA VAL A 201 31.32 5.81 14.31
C VAL A 201 32.62 5.23 14.85
N ASP A 202 32.50 4.11 15.58
CA ASP A 202 33.60 3.22 16.01
C ASP A 202 34.85 3.91 16.59
N GLY A 203 34.65 4.97 17.38
CA GLY A 203 35.75 5.67 18.05
C GLY A 203 36.82 6.27 17.12
N LEU A 204 36.60 6.35 15.80
CA LEU A 204 37.62 6.83 14.85
C LEU A 204 37.14 7.78 13.75
N THR A 205 35.84 8.08 13.63
CA THR A 205 35.40 9.13 12.68
C THR A 205 34.23 9.94 13.23
N THR A 206 34.47 11.23 13.49
CA THR A 206 33.43 12.21 13.81
C THR A 206 32.87 12.79 12.51
N PHE A 207 31.66 12.41 12.13
CA PHE A 207 30.90 13.13 11.11
C PHE A 207 30.32 14.41 11.74
N SER A 208 30.20 15.52 11.03
CA SER A 208 29.39 16.65 11.49
C SER A 208 28.45 17.09 10.39
N CYS A 209 27.14 16.92 10.57
CA CYS A 209 26.13 17.42 9.64
C CYS A 209 25.43 18.65 10.21
N SER A 210 25.15 19.62 9.33
CA SER A 210 24.70 20.97 9.68
C SER A 210 23.61 21.39 8.70
N ILE A 211 22.38 21.57 9.16
CA ILE A 211 21.24 22.01 8.35
C ILE A 211 21.02 23.51 8.60
N SER A 212 20.86 24.29 7.52
CA SER A 212 20.45 25.70 7.62
C SER A 212 19.23 25.97 6.72
N GLN A 213 18.18 26.53 7.30
CA GLN A 213 16.92 26.87 6.64
C GLN A 213 16.93 28.32 6.18
N THR A 214 16.59 28.60 4.92
CA THR A 214 16.36 29.96 4.41
C THR A 214 14.85 30.23 4.25
N GLY A 215 14.16 30.45 5.37
CA GLY A 215 12.71 30.77 5.41
C GLY A 215 11.79 29.54 5.54
N GLY A 216 10.60 29.72 6.15
CA GLY A 216 9.63 28.64 6.47
C GLY A 216 9.34 28.50 7.98
N PRO A 217 8.45 27.58 8.40
CA PRO A 217 8.06 27.39 9.81
C PRO A 217 9.22 26.90 10.69
N GLN A 218 9.03 26.98 12.02
CA GLN A 218 10.09 26.98 13.04
C GLN A 218 10.85 25.65 13.25
N TRP A 219 10.47 24.57 12.58
CA TRP A 219 11.01 23.23 12.82
C TRP A 219 10.84 22.30 11.62
N VAL A 220 11.85 21.46 11.36
CA VAL A 220 11.82 20.35 10.39
C VAL A 220 12.53 19.17 11.03
N ARG A 221 11.93 17.96 10.97
CA ARG A 221 12.59 16.73 11.40
C ARG A 221 13.25 16.11 10.17
N ALA A 222 14.56 15.99 10.21
CA ALA A 222 15.34 15.39 9.13
C ALA A 222 16.01 14.11 9.64
N TRP A 223 15.84 13.03 8.89
CA TRP A 223 16.57 11.79 9.01
C TRP A 223 17.69 11.85 7.99
N VAL A 224 18.91 11.61 8.42
CA VAL A 224 20.08 11.77 7.56
C VAL A 224 20.96 10.55 7.76
N ASP A 225 21.20 9.81 6.67
CA ASP A 225 22.19 8.73 6.62
C ASP A 225 23.56 9.22 7.16
N PRO A 226 24.41 8.37 7.78
CA PRO A 226 25.79 8.71 8.17
C PRO A 226 26.64 9.40 7.08
N THR A 227 26.35 9.14 5.81
CA THR A 227 26.97 9.77 4.62
C THR A 227 26.33 11.09 4.22
N CYS A 228 25.20 11.47 4.81
CA CYS A 228 24.32 12.60 4.48
C CYS A 228 23.96 12.73 2.99
N ASP A 229 24.08 11.64 2.21
CA ASP A 229 23.73 11.58 0.78
C ASP A 229 22.24 11.24 0.56
N ARG A 230 21.56 10.70 1.58
CA ARG A 230 20.10 10.46 1.60
C ARG A 230 19.51 11.08 2.86
N GLY A 231 18.60 12.03 2.66
CA GLY A 231 17.84 12.64 3.74
C GLY A 231 16.35 12.37 3.55
N LEU A 232 15.71 11.71 4.51
CA LEU A 232 14.24 11.72 4.60
C LEU A 232 13.88 12.95 5.44
N PHE A 233 13.03 13.81 4.92
CA PHE A 233 12.53 14.95 5.67
C PHE A 233 11.08 14.66 6.00
N ASP A 234 10.75 14.63 7.27
CA ASP A 234 9.37 14.62 7.73
C ASP A 234 8.78 16.00 7.40
N THR A 235 7.92 16.01 6.38
CA THR A 235 7.26 17.23 5.90
C THR A 235 5.87 17.41 6.48
N HIS A 236 5.44 16.53 7.40
CA HIS A 236 4.07 16.44 7.91
C HIS A 236 3.53 17.77 8.47
N ASP A 237 4.41 18.62 9.00
CA ASP A 237 4.06 19.92 9.57
C ASP A 237 4.53 21.13 8.76
N LEU A 238 5.06 20.87 7.56
CA LEU A 238 5.40 21.90 6.61
C LEU A 238 4.14 22.31 5.85
N ALA A 239 3.88 23.61 5.82
CA ALA A 239 2.91 24.15 4.86
C ALA A 239 3.36 23.77 3.43
N PRO A 240 2.42 23.53 2.49
CA PRO A 240 2.79 23.19 1.13
C PRO A 240 3.80 24.18 0.53
N GLY A 241 4.88 23.66 -0.07
CA GLY A 241 5.95 24.47 -0.64
C GLY A 241 7.26 23.71 -0.82
N ASP A 242 8.19 24.31 -1.56
CA ASP A 242 9.53 23.78 -1.77
C ASP A 242 10.50 24.29 -0.70
N TYR A 243 11.16 23.36 -0.02
CA TYR A 243 12.11 23.63 1.05
C TYR A 243 13.49 23.15 0.63
N SER A 244 14.45 24.07 0.60
CA SER A 244 15.85 23.77 0.32
C SER A 244 16.66 23.69 1.60
N PHE A 245 17.37 22.59 1.79
CA PHE A 245 18.25 22.33 2.91
C PHE A 245 19.69 22.23 2.43
N GLN A 246 20.57 23.09 2.93
CA GLN A 246 22.01 22.95 2.74
C GLN A 246 22.57 22.01 3.79
N TYR A 247 23.45 21.09 3.39
CA TYR A 247 24.21 20.24 4.31
C TYR A 247 25.72 20.43 4.12
N GLU A 248 26.45 20.32 5.23
CA GLU A 248 27.91 20.20 5.27
C GLU A 248 28.25 18.84 5.89
N LEU A 249 29.18 18.10 5.28
CA LEU A 249 29.65 16.78 5.70
C LEU A 249 31.13 16.89 5.99
N PHE A 250 31.59 16.43 7.15
CA PHE A 250 33.03 16.34 7.46
C PHE A 250 33.40 14.92 7.86
N ASP A 251 34.26 14.24 7.11
CA ASP A 251 34.67 12.84 7.36
C ASP A 251 35.93 12.71 8.24
N GLY A 252 36.33 13.78 8.93
CA GLY A 252 37.60 13.87 9.66
C GLY A 252 38.77 14.36 8.80
N THR A 253 38.65 14.37 7.47
CA THR A 253 39.71 14.83 6.54
C THR A 253 39.23 15.81 5.46
N THR A 254 37.98 15.70 5.02
CA THR A 254 37.41 16.43 3.89
C THR A 254 36.03 16.97 4.26
N THR A 255 35.74 18.20 3.83
CA THR A 255 34.39 18.78 3.94
C THR A 255 33.67 18.70 2.60
N ARG A 256 32.51 18.06 2.52
CA ARG A 256 31.59 18.09 1.37
C ARG A 256 30.40 18.99 1.68
N ARG A 257 29.87 19.66 0.67
CA ARG A 257 28.67 20.50 0.79
C ARG A 257 27.67 20.10 -0.26
N GLY A 258 26.40 20.05 0.10
CA GLY A 258 25.32 19.79 -0.84
C GLY A 258 24.02 20.47 -0.45
N GLN A 259 23.03 20.34 -1.32
CA GLN A 259 21.70 20.88 -1.13
C GLN A 259 20.68 19.80 -1.49
N VAL A 260 19.70 19.58 -0.63
CA VAL A 260 18.50 18.78 -0.92
C VAL A 260 17.30 19.70 -0.99
N THR A 261 16.42 19.47 -1.96
CA THR A 261 15.11 20.15 -2.05
C THR A 261 14.04 19.14 -1.72
N VAL A 262 13.09 19.52 -0.86
CA VAL A 262 11.95 18.71 -0.47
C VAL A 262 10.70 19.53 -0.72
N SER A 263 9.74 18.96 -1.44
CA SER A 263 8.43 19.58 -1.63
C SER A 263 7.48 19.02 -0.58
N ALA A 264 7.07 19.83 0.39
CA ALA A 264 5.89 19.50 1.20
C ALA A 264 4.66 19.76 0.32
N ARG A 265 3.81 18.76 0.16
CA ARG A 265 2.56 18.84 -0.61
C ARG A 265 1.40 18.50 0.31
N GLU A 266 0.21 18.95 -0.05
CA GLU A 266 -0.99 18.37 0.57
C GLU A 266 -0.95 16.84 0.36
N PRO A 267 -1.36 16.03 1.36
CA PRO A 267 -1.44 14.59 1.21
C PRO A 267 -2.26 14.22 -0.03
N MET A 268 -1.79 13.21 -0.75
CA MET A 268 -2.49 12.65 -1.88
C MET A 268 -3.68 11.87 -1.32
N ARG A 269 -4.86 12.06 -1.90
CA ARG A 269 -6.05 11.33 -1.46
C ARG A 269 -6.01 9.92 -2.04
N VAL A 270 -6.32 8.90 -1.24
CA VAL A 270 -6.41 7.52 -1.73
C VAL A 270 -7.86 7.11 -1.86
N TYR A 271 -8.26 6.71 -3.06
CA TYR A 271 -9.55 6.07 -3.30
C TYR A 271 -9.32 4.59 -3.56
N ASP A 272 -10.34 3.79 -3.33
CA ASP A 272 -10.37 2.40 -3.77
C ASP A 272 -11.15 2.24 -5.08
N THR A 273 -10.92 1.15 -5.80
CA THR A 273 -11.60 0.79 -7.04
C THR A 273 -12.59 -0.35 -6.80
N ALA A 274 -13.88 -0.06 -6.97
CA ALA A 274 -14.94 -1.07 -6.85
C ALA A 274 -16.00 -0.86 -7.94
N TRP A 275 -15.60 -1.00 -9.21
CA TRP A 275 -16.42 -0.69 -10.38
C TRP A 275 -17.82 -1.31 -10.34
N SER A 276 -17.94 -2.57 -9.87
CA SER A 276 -19.19 -3.34 -9.95
C SER A 276 -20.11 -3.24 -8.73
N ILE A 277 -19.84 -2.41 -7.71
CA ILE A 277 -20.69 -2.39 -6.51
C ILE A 277 -22.16 -2.09 -6.78
N PRO A 278 -22.55 -1.16 -7.69
CA PRO A 278 -23.97 -0.89 -7.97
C PRO A 278 -24.76 -2.09 -8.48
N LEU A 279 -24.06 -3.06 -9.08
CA LEU A 279 -24.66 -4.29 -9.58
C LEU A 279 -24.56 -5.44 -8.57
N LYS A 280 -23.42 -5.58 -7.87
CA LYS A 280 -23.07 -6.86 -7.24
C LYS A 280 -23.02 -6.83 -5.72
N ALA A 281 -23.03 -5.68 -5.08
CA ALA A 281 -22.95 -5.56 -3.62
C ALA A 281 -24.31 -5.70 -2.95
N SER A 282 -24.36 -6.37 -1.79
CA SER A 282 -25.50 -6.26 -0.87
C SER A 282 -25.30 -5.10 0.10
N ASP A 283 -26.38 -4.66 0.74
CA ASP A 283 -26.35 -3.57 1.71
C ASP A 283 -25.43 -3.89 2.91
N GLU A 284 -25.39 -5.16 3.36
CA GLU A 284 -24.47 -5.60 4.42
C GLU A 284 -23.00 -5.62 3.98
N GLU A 285 -22.73 -5.89 2.71
CA GLU A 285 -21.38 -5.85 2.16
C GLU A 285 -20.90 -4.39 2.03
N LEU A 286 -21.78 -3.47 1.62
CA LEU A 286 -21.48 -2.04 1.55
C LEU A 286 -21.10 -1.46 2.92
N GLU A 287 -21.83 -1.80 3.98
CA GLU A 287 -21.53 -1.32 5.32
C GLU A 287 -20.15 -1.80 5.80
N GLN A 288 -19.81 -3.07 5.57
CA GLN A 288 -18.48 -3.62 5.91
C GLN A 288 -17.37 -2.92 5.12
N TYR A 289 -17.62 -2.69 3.84
CA TYR A 289 -16.67 -2.07 2.93
C TYR A 289 -16.38 -0.61 3.31
N PHE A 290 -17.41 0.23 3.45
CA PHE A 290 -17.23 1.63 3.81
C PHE A 290 -16.70 1.81 5.23
N THR A 291 -17.08 0.93 6.17
CA THR A 291 -16.45 0.89 7.51
C THR A 291 -14.95 0.64 7.41
N PHE A 292 -14.51 -0.28 6.54
CA PHE A 292 -13.09 -0.53 6.35
C PHE A 292 -12.39 0.68 5.72
N LEU A 293 -12.95 1.26 4.66
CA LEU A 293 -12.35 2.40 3.96
C LEU A 293 -12.11 3.59 4.89
N ASP A 294 -13.10 3.95 5.71
CA ASP A 294 -12.99 5.00 6.73
C ASP A 294 -11.88 4.67 7.75
N ASN A 295 -11.90 3.44 8.28
CA ASN A 295 -10.90 3.01 9.25
C ASN A 295 -9.47 2.98 8.70
N ALA A 296 -9.30 2.67 7.42
CA ALA A 296 -8.02 2.65 6.72
C ALA A 296 -7.54 4.05 6.29
N GLY A 297 -8.43 5.05 6.27
CA GLY A 297 -8.09 6.43 5.89
C GLY A 297 -8.20 6.71 4.40
N HIS A 298 -9.03 5.94 3.67
CA HIS A 298 -9.39 6.27 2.30
C HIS A 298 -10.22 7.55 2.25
N ALA A 299 -10.15 8.25 1.12
CA ALA A 299 -11.02 9.38 0.80
C ALA A 299 -12.38 8.92 0.27
N GLY A 300 -12.46 7.73 -0.30
CA GLY A 300 -13.66 7.25 -0.97
C GLY A 300 -13.42 6.09 -1.93
N VAL A 301 -14.31 5.96 -2.90
CA VAL A 301 -14.30 4.89 -3.90
C VAL A 301 -14.66 5.41 -5.30
N TRP A 302 -14.12 4.76 -6.34
CA TRP A 302 -14.54 4.91 -7.72
C TRP A 302 -15.43 3.72 -8.14
N ILE A 303 -16.58 4.03 -8.74
CA ILE A 303 -17.59 3.04 -9.13
C ILE A 303 -18.06 3.27 -10.56
N SER A 304 -18.59 2.22 -11.19
CA SER A 304 -19.28 2.33 -12.47
C SER A 304 -20.78 2.16 -12.27
N LEU A 305 -21.55 3.17 -12.69
CA LEU A 305 -23.01 3.12 -12.64
C LEU A 305 -23.56 2.00 -13.54
N VAL A 306 -22.91 1.76 -14.68
CA VAL A 306 -23.21 0.64 -15.58
C VAL A 306 -21.88 0.02 -16.02
N PRO A 307 -21.47 -1.11 -15.41
CA PRO A 307 -20.23 -1.79 -15.76
C PRO A 307 -20.34 -2.46 -17.14
N ASN A 308 -19.26 -3.11 -17.56
CA ASN A 308 -19.14 -3.67 -18.91
C ASN A 308 -20.22 -4.72 -19.19
N VAL A 309 -20.57 -4.93 -20.45
CA VAL A 309 -21.61 -5.91 -20.85
C VAL A 309 -21.30 -7.33 -20.35
N TRP A 310 -20.03 -7.72 -20.17
CA TRP A 310 -19.61 -9.03 -19.63
C TRP A 310 -19.86 -9.17 -18.13
N GLN A 311 -19.94 -8.05 -17.43
CA GLN A 311 -20.16 -7.99 -15.99
C GLN A 311 -21.66 -7.95 -15.64
N GLY A 312 -22.54 -7.83 -16.64
CA GLY A 312 -23.99 -7.88 -16.53
C GLY A 312 -24.71 -6.81 -17.36
N GLY A 313 -24.06 -5.67 -17.58
CA GLY A 313 -24.59 -4.56 -18.38
C GLY A 313 -25.99 -4.07 -17.97
N LEU A 314 -26.82 -3.72 -18.95
CA LEU A 314 -28.14 -3.10 -18.70
C LEU A 314 -29.23 -4.06 -18.21
N GLU A 315 -29.11 -5.35 -18.54
CA GLU A 315 -30.18 -6.34 -18.31
C GLU A 315 -29.98 -7.16 -17.03
N GLU A 316 -28.75 -7.25 -16.51
CA GLU A 316 -28.48 -7.99 -15.28
C GLU A 316 -29.10 -7.26 -14.08
N PRO A 317 -29.94 -7.94 -13.28
CA PRO A 317 -30.46 -7.36 -12.06
C PRO A 317 -29.38 -7.22 -10.98
N ASN A 318 -29.40 -6.11 -10.25
CA ASN A 318 -28.61 -5.95 -9.04
C ASN A 318 -29.05 -6.93 -7.94
N ARG A 319 -28.38 -6.90 -6.78
CA ARG A 319 -28.70 -7.79 -5.64
C ARG A 319 -30.12 -7.65 -5.11
N HIS A 320 -30.82 -6.56 -5.44
CA HIS A 320 -32.20 -6.28 -5.07
C HIS A 320 -33.19 -6.71 -6.16
N GLY A 321 -32.70 -7.26 -7.28
CA GLY A 321 -33.51 -7.78 -8.38
C GLY A 321 -33.93 -6.71 -9.39
N HIS A 322 -33.19 -5.60 -9.50
CA HIS A 322 -33.50 -4.49 -10.40
C HIS A 322 -32.36 -4.30 -11.39
N ALA A 323 -32.65 -4.34 -12.69
CA ALA A 323 -31.67 -4.04 -13.74
C ALA A 323 -31.68 -2.54 -14.06
N PHE A 324 -30.63 -2.02 -14.70
CA PHE A 324 -30.57 -0.61 -15.10
C PHE A 324 -31.57 -0.28 -16.22
N GLU A 325 -31.85 -1.24 -17.09
CA GLU A 325 -32.80 -1.23 -18.20
C GLU A 325 -32.40 -0.33 -19.39
N SER A 326 -32.29 1.00 -19.23
CA SER A 326 -32.03 1.90 -20.35
C SER A 326 -31.46 3.25 -19.92
N PHE A 327 -30.68 3.90 -20.79
CA PHE A 327 -30.18 5.26 -20.53
C PHE A 327 -31.23 6.35 -20.77
N ASP A 328 -32.26 6.09 -21.60
CA ASP A 328 -33.38 7.03 -21.83
C ASP A 328 -34.30 7.16 -20.61
N SER A 329 -34.47 6.06 -19.88
CA SER A 329 -35.31 5.99 -18.68
C SER A 329 -34.74 4.92 -17.74
N PRO A 330 -33.66 5.23 -16.99
CA PRO A 330 -33.06 4.28 -16.05
C PRO A 330 -34.07 3.82 -15.01
N ASN A 331 -34.00 2.54 -14.63
CA ASN A 331 -34.91 1.99 -13.64
C ASN A 331 -34.74 2.72 -12.29
N PRO A 332 -35.78 3.37 -11.74
CA PRO A 332 -35.66 4.12 -10.49
C PRO A 332 -35.27 3.25 -9.30
N LEU A 333 -35.67 1.98 -9.26
CA LEU A 333 -35.31 1.06 -8.17
C LEU A 333 -33.84 0.62 -8.23
N TYR A 334 -33.23 0.60 -9.42
CA TYR A 334 -31.78 0.45 -9.54
C TYR A 334 -31.09 1.70 -8.97
N LEU A 335 -31.55 2.89 -9.34
CA LEU A 335 -30.99 4.14 -8.85
C LEU A 335 -31.23 4.36 -7.34
N GLU A 336 -32.26 3.77 -6.73
CA GLU A 336 -32.46 3.75 -5.27
C GLU A 336 -31.33 2.98 -4.54
N HIS A 337 -30.78 1.93 -5.15
CA HIS A 337 -29.61 1.26 -4.57
C HIS A 337 -28.36 2.15 -4.63
N VAL A 338 -28.21 2.96 -5.69
CA VAL A 338 -27.10 3.93 -5.77
C VAL A 338 -27.27 5.08 -4.78
N ASP A 339 -28.50 5.50 -4.47
CA ASP A 339 -28.75 6.41 -3.33
C ASP A 339 -28.21 5.79 -2.03
N HIS A 340 -28.50 4.50 -1.80
CA HIS A 340 -28.03 3.80 -0.61
C HIS A 340 -26.49 3.75 -0.53
N ILE A 341 -25.80 3.55 -1.65
CA ILE A 341 -24.32 3.60 -1.72
C ILE A 341 -23.82 4.98 -1.29
N LEU A 342 -24.38 6.05 -1.86
CA LEU A 342 -24.00 7.43 -1.53
C LEU A 342 -24.30 7.79 -0.08
N ASP A 343 -25.47 7.40 0.44
CA ASP A 343 -25.87 7.61 1.83
C ASP A 343 -24.93 6.87 2.80
N THR A 344 -24.53 5.64 2.45
CA THR A 344 -23.61 4.83 3.25
C THR A 344 -22.22 5.46 3.26
N ALA A 345 -21.69 5.82 2.09
CA ALA A 345 -20.41 6.53 1.99
C ALA A 345 -20.42 7.81 2.83
N GLN A 346 -21.48 8.62 2.74
CA GLN A 346 -21.63 9.84 3.53
C GLN A 346 -21.64 9.56 5.04
N ALA A 347 -22.31 8.50 5.49
CA ALA A 347 -22.38 8.13 6.90
C ALA A 347 -20.99 7.80 7.49
N HIS A 348 -20.09 7.31 6.64
CA HIS A 348 -18.68 7.01 6.96
C HIS A 348 -17.73 8.17 6.61
N GLY A 349 -18.24 9.35 6.22
CA GLY A 349 -17.41 10.52 5.86
C GLY A 349 -16.62 10.37 4.56
N LEU A 350 -17.00 9.40 3.72
CA LEU A 350 -16.35 9.05 2.46
C LEU A 350 -17.09 9.63 1.27
N THR A 351 -16.39 9.65 0.14
CA THR A 351 -16.89 10.16 -1.14
C THR A 351 -16.92 9.08 -2.22
N VAL A 352 -17.65 9.35 -3.30
CA VAL A 352 -17.86 8.45 -4.43
C VAL A 352 -17.66 9.23 -5.72
N ASN A 353 -16.81 8.71 -6.59
CA ASN A 353 -16.66 9.15 -7.97
C ASN A 353 -17.42 8.17 -8.87
N ILE A 354 -18.32 8.68 -9.70
CA ILE A 354 -19.24 7.84 -10.49
C ILE A 354 -18.90 7.91 -11.96
N VAL A 355 -18.41 6.80 -12.53
CA VAL A 355 -18.38 6.59 -13.98
C VAL A 355 -19.82 6.45 -14.47
N VAL A 356 -20.29 7.44 -15.24
CA VAL A 356 -21.71 7.56 -15.59
C VAL A 356 -22.18 6.49 -16.57
N ALA A 357 -21.26 5.93 -17.36
CA ALA A 357 -21.44 4.77 -18.20
C ALA A 357 -20.07 4.34 -18.71
N TRP A 358 -19.75 3.05 -18.72
CA TRP A 358 -18.47 2.59 -19.24
C TRP A 358 -18.35 2.87 -20.75
N ALA A 359 -17.41 3.75 -21.13
CA ALA A 359 -17.25 4.19 -22.51
C ALA A 359 -17.18 3.00 -23.45
N SER A 360 -16.32 2.00 -23.14
CA SER A 360 -15.98 0.85 -24.02
C SER A 360 -17.19 0.09 -24.55
N ASP A 361 -18.32 0.17 -23.86
CA ASP A 361 -19.54 -0.60 -24.17
C ASP A 361 -20.73 0.29 -24.54
N TRP A 362 -20.89 1.46 -23.92
CA TRP A 362 -22.19 2.14 -23.90
C TRP A 362 -22.29 3.47 -24.67
N VAL A 363 -21.21 3.94 -25.31
CA VAL A 363 -21.15 5.29 -25.91
C VAL A 363 -20.78 5.27 -27.40
N GLY A 364 -21.51 6.05 -28.21
CA GLY A 364 -21.21 6.36 -29.61
C GLY A 364 -21.93 5.50 -30.66
N ASP A 365 -21.86 5.93 -31.93
CA ASP A 365 -22.44 5.23 -33.08
C ASP A 365 -21.55 4.05 -33.52
N ARG A 366 -21.79 2.84 -32.97
CA ARG A 366 -20.93 1.69 -33.27
C ARG A 366 -21.50 0.76 -34.35
N PRO A 367 -20.66 0.30 -35.29
CA PRO A 367 -20.93 -0.93 -36.01
C PRO A 367 -20.94 -2.12 -35.02
N ALA A 368 -21.90 -3.02 -35.20
CA ALA A 368 -22.19 -4.28 -34.47
C ALA A 368 -21.04 -5.18 -33.96
N ALA A 369 -19.79 -4.88 -34.27
CA ALA A 369 -18.67 -5.77 -34.03
C ALA A 369 -17.37 -5.00 -33.82
N LYS A 370 -17.12 -4.56 -32.58
CA LYS A 370 -15.78 -4.62 -32.00
C LYS A 370 -15.93 -4.93 -30.51
N TRP A 371 -15.41 -6.09 -30.14
CA TRP A 371 -15.50 -6.78 -28.86
C TRP A 371 -16.87 -7.43 -28.56
N HIS A 372 -16.84 -8.79 -28.62
CA HIS A 372 -17.84 -9.80 -28.26
C HIS A 372 -19.21 -9.90 -28.98
N GLY A 373 -19.47 -9.11 -30.02
CA GLY A 373 -20.53 -9.45 -30.98
C GLY A 373 -21.96 -9.36 -30.44
N ILE A 374 -22.19 -8.54 -29.41
CA ILE A 374 -23.53 -8.14 -28.97
C ILE A 374 -23.87 -6.83 -29.67
N LEU A 375 -24.94 -6.85 -30.47
CA LEU A 375 -25.62 -5.65 -30.95
C LEU A 375 -26.43 -5.08 -29.78
N ASP A 376 -25.94 -4.03 -29.14
CA ASP A 376 -26.72 -3.30 -28.15
C ASP A 376 -27.69 -2.32 -28.87
N PRO A 377 -29.01 -2.47 -28.71
CA PRO A 377 -29.99 -1.62 -29.37
C PRO A 377 -30.12 -0.20 -28.76
N ALA A 378 -29.46 0.14 -27.64
CA ALA A 378 -29.70 1.42 -26.95
C ALA A 378 -28.46 2.11 -26.32
N PRO A 379 -27.36 2.34 -27.06
CA PRO A 379 -26.22 3.10 -26.55
C PRO A 379 -26.60 4.55 -26.24
N ILE A 380 -25.82 5.20 -25.37
CA ILE A 380 -25.87 6.65 -25.23
C ILE A 380 -25.29 7.29 -26.50
N HIS A 381 -26.03 8.24 -27.04
CA HIS A 381 -25.66 9.04 -28.19
C HIS A 381 -26.04 10.51 -27.98
N GLU A 382 -25.55 11.41 -28.83
CA GLU A 382 -25.80 12.86 -28.73
C GLU A 382 -27.28 13.22 -28.47
N LEU A 383 -28.22 12.51 -29.09
CA LEU A 383 -29.66 12.82 -29.00
C LEU A 383 -30.30 12.50 -27.64
N ASN A 384 -29.73 11.62 -26.82
CA ASN A 384 -30.26 11.25 -25.50
C ASN A 384 -29.32 11.60 -24.34
N GLY A 385 -28.02 11.82 -24.60
CA GLY A 385 -27.03 12.12 -23.57
C GLY A 385 -27.42 13.28 -22.64
N ALA A 386 -27.98 14.36 -23.18
CA ALA A 386 -28.42 15.50 -22.36
C ALA A 386 -29.57 15.18 -21.41
N ALA A 387 -30.55 14.37 -21.85
CA ALA A 387 -31.64 13.93 -20.99
C ALA A 387 -31.12 12.96 -19.91
N TYR A 388 -30.20 12.07 -20.28
CA TYR A 388 -29.54 11.15 -19.36
C TYR A 388 -28.76 11.89 -18.26
N GLY A 389 -27.86 12.79 -18.64
CA GLY A 389 -27.08 13.61 -17.70
C GLY A 389 -27.95 14.45 -16.78
N ALA A 390 -29.03 15.04 -17.30
CA ALA A 390 -30.00 15.78 -16.48
C ALA A 390 -30.76 14.88 -15.50
N THR A 391 -31.04 13.62 -15.87
CA THR A 391 -31.71 12.64 -15.01
C THR A 391 -30.84 12.29 -13.81
N LEU A 392 -29.56 11.96 -14.04
CA LEU A 392 -28.61 11.67 -12.96
C LEU A 392 -28.40 12.89 -12.05
N ALA A 393 -28.13 14.06 -12.64
CA ALA A 393 -27.83 15.26 -11.86
C ALA A 393 -29.04 15.75 -11.04
N ASN A 394 -30.27 15.64 -11.55
CA ASN A 394 -31.45 16.00 -10.74
C ASN A 394 -31.64 15.10 -9.52
N ARG A 395 -31.07 13.88 -9.54
CA ARG A 395 -31.11 12.96 -8.41
C ARG A 395 -30.00 13.22 -7.40
N TRP A 396 -28.75 13.40 -7.84
CA TRP A 396 -27.59 13.39 -6.95
C TRP A 396 -26.81 14.72 -6.83
N LYS A 397 -27.16 15.76 -7.59
CA LYS A 397 -26.49 17.06 -7.39
C LYS A 397 -26.67 17.57 -5.96
N GLY A 398 -25.58 18.05 -5.37
CA GLY A 398 -25.50 18.50 -3.99
C GLY A 398 -25.45 17.38 -2.96
N HIS A 399 -25.39 16.11 -3.36
CA HIS A 399 -25.20 15.00 -2.43
C HIS A 399 -23.78 15.08 -1.83
N PRO A 400 -23.61 15.13 -0.50
CA PRO A 400 -22.30 15.31 0.14
C PRO A 400 -21.24 14.26 -0.22
N ALA A 401 -21.65 13.02 -0.44
CA ALA A 401 -20.75 11.95 -0.87
C ALA A 401 -20.47 11.91 -2.39
N LEU A 402 -21.21 12.64 -3.23
CA LEU A 402 -20.89 12.66 -4.66
C LEU A 402 -19.73 13.64 -4.89
N GLU A 403 -18.56 13.12 -5.23
CA GLU A 403 -17.38 13.96 -5.44
C GLU A 403 -17.23 14.40 -6.89
N ALA A 404 -17.31 13.48 -7.85
CA ALA A 404 -17.18 13.82 -9.26
C ALA A 404 -18.04 12.94 -10.15
N TRP A 405 -18.45 13.53 -11.28
CA TRP A 405 -18.98 12.80 -12.41
C TRP A 405 -17.81 12.41 -13.33
N VAL A 406 -17.67 11.12 -13.59
CA VAL A 406 -16.59 10.59 -14.42
C VAL A 406 -17.17 10.19 -15.77
N MET A 407 -16.77 10.90 -16.82
CA MET A 407 -16.99 10.52 -18.21
C MET A 407 -15.92 9.49 -18.64
N GLY A 408 -16.08 8.85 -19.79
CA GLY A 408 -15.11 7.84 -20.24
C GLY A 408 -15.38 6.47 -19.63
N GLY A 409 -14.34 5.75 -19.25
CA GLY A 409 -14.43 4.34 -18.82
C GLY A 409 -13.71 3.44 -19.83
N ASP A 410 -12.39 3.42 -19.68
CA ASP A 410 -11.43 2.57 -20.38
C ASP A 410 -11.71 2.34 -21.89
N TRP A 411 -11.48 3.39 -22.70
CA TRP A 411 -11.59 3.34 -24.16
C TRP A 411 -10.22 3.33 -24.84
N TRP A 412 -9.96 2.32 -25.68
CA TRP A 412 -8.60 1.94 -26.07
C TRP A 412 -8.15 2.47 -27.43
N THR A 413 -9.07 2.93 -28.27
CA THR A 413 -8.74 3.33 -29.66
C THR A 413 -8.94 4.83 -29.87
N PRO A 414 -7.86 5.64 -29.90
CA PRO A 414 -7.90 7.10 -30.01
C PRO A 414 -8.77 7.60 -31.15
N GLU A 415 -8.74 6.92 -32.31
CA GLU A 415 -9.48 7.37 -33.49
C GLU A 415 -10.99 7.29 -33.30
N THR A 416 -11.48 6.29 -32.56
CA THR A 416 -12.93 6.15 -32.28
C THR A 416 -13.31 6.81 -30.96
N GLU A 417 -12.36 7.00 -30.04
CA GLU A 417 -12.59 7.72 -28.79
C GLU A 417 -13.00 9.17 -29.08
N ALA A 418 -12.30 9.83 -30.00
CA ALA A 418 -12.64 11.17 -30.44
C ALA A 418 -14.07 11.27 -31.03
N GLU A 419 -14.61 10.19 -31.60
CA GLU A 419 -15.99 10.15 -32.14
C GLU A 419 -17.04 10.15 -31.02
N THR A 420 -16.68 9.79 -29.79
CA THR A 420 -17.61 9.78 -28.64
C THR A 420 -17.84 11.17 -28.03
N GLU A 421 -17.02 12.15 -28.39
CA GLU A 421 -17.05 13.50 -27.84
C GLU A 421 -18.44 14.16 -27.83
N PRO A 422 -19.21 14.17 -28.94
CA PRO A 422 -20.52 14.81 -28.94
C PRO A 422 -21.47 14.20 -27.91
N THR A 423 -21.33 12.91 -27.62
CA THR A 423 -22.11 12.24 -26.59
C THR A 423 -21.71 12.70 -25.19
N TRP A 424 -20.42 12.80 -24.89
CA TRP A 424 -19.94 13.30 -23.60
C TRP A 424 -20.34 14.76 -23.38
N GLU A 425 -20.17 15.61 -24.40
CA GLU A 425 -20.61 17.01 -24.34
C GLU A 425 -22.12 17.11 -24.10
N ALA A 426 -22.94 16.23 -24.70
CA ALA A 426 -24.37 16.18 -24.44
C ALA A 426 -24.68 15.80 -22.98
N ILE A 427 -24.04 14.77 -22.43
CA ILE A 427 -24.20 14.36 -21.03
C ILE A 427 -23.82 15.50 -20.08
N VAL A 428 -22.65 16.10 -20.29
CA VAL A 428 -22.16 17.25 -19.52
C VAL A 428 -23.14 18.42 -19.58
N ALA A 429 -23.64 18.77 -20.78
CA ALA A 429 -24.64 19.82 -20.93
C ALA A 429 -25.92 19.50 -20.17
N GLY A 430 -26.35 18.24 -20.18
CA GLY A 430 -27.44 17.71 -19.37
C GLY A 430 -27.24 17.95 -17.89
N ILE A 431 -26.11 17.50 -17.33
CA ILE A 431 -25.73 17.67 -15.92
C ILE A 431 -25.75 19.16 -15.54
N ARG A 432 -25.00 19.99 -16.28
CA ARG A 432 -24.85 21.42 -15.98
C ARG A 432 -26.16 22.20 -16.13
N SER A 433 -27.08 21.78 -17.02
CA SER A 433 -28.41 22.40 -17.17
C SER A 433 -29.26 22.37 -15.90
N THR A 434 -28.99 21.42 -15.00
CA THR A 434 -29.69 21.28 -13.73
C THR A 434 -29.18 22.21 -12.63
N GLY A 435 -28.06 22.91 -12.87
CA GLY A 435 -27.33 23.69 -11.87
C GLY A 435 -26.35 22.87 -11.01
N ALA A 436 -26.03 21.64 -11.41
CA ALA A 436 -25.02 20.80 -10.78
C ALA A 436 -23.62 21.43 -10.86
N THR A 437 -22.90 21.45 -9.74
CA THR A 437 -21.60 22.11 -9.58
C THR A 437 -20.46 21.15 -9.27
N GLU A 438 -20.75 19.86 -9.13
CA GLU A 438 -19.73 18.85 -8.87
C GLU A 438 -18.71 18.84 -10.01
N PRO A 439 -17.42 18.57 -9.71
CA PRO A 439 -16.39 18.33 -10.71
C PRO A 439 -16.79 17.27 -11.73
N ILE A 440 -16.31 17.45 -12.96
CA ILE A 440 -16.41 16.49 -14.05
C ILE A 440 -15.00 16.16 -14.51
N THR A 441 -14.72 14.87 -14.70
CA THR A 441 -13.46 14.39 -15.30
C THR A 441 -13.73 13.42 -16.43
N TYR A 442 -12.67 12.96 -17.11
CA TYR A 442 -12.72 11.93 -18.12
C TYR A 442 -11.69 10.83 -17.84
N HIS A 443 -12.16 9.60 -17.66
CA HIS A 443 -11.36 8.41 -17.47
C HIS A 443 -10.96 7.81 -18.83
N THR A 444 -9.70 8.00 -19.20
CA THR A 444 -9.12 7.50 -20.46
C THR A 444 -8.80 6.01 -20.36
N GLY A 445 -8.64 5.31 -21.49
CA GLY A 445 -8.10 3.93 -21.48
C GLY A 445 -6.59 3.83 -21.31
N GLY A 446 -6.09 2.63 -21.03
CA GLY A 446 -4.73 2.35 -20.54
C GLY A 446 -3.57 2.43 -21.53
N PHE A 447 -3.83 2.58 -22.83
CA PHE A 447 -2.76 2.66 -23.84
C PHE A 447 -2.39 4.13 -24.17
N HIS A 448 -1.10 4.44 -24.12
CA HIS A 448 -0.45 5.78 -24.11
C HIS A 448 -1.06 6.89 -24.96
N SER A 449 -1.75 6.56 -26.04
CA SER A 449 -2.33 7.49 -27.00
C SER A 449 -3.63 8.16 -26.57
N SER A 450 -4.32 7.69 -25.53
CA SER A 450 -5.60 8.24 -25.05
C SER A 450 -5.47 9.18 -23.85
N TRP A 451 -4.33 9.25 -23.16
CA TRP A 451 -4.17 10.02 -21.91
C TRP A 451 -4.44 11.52 -22.02
N VAL A 452 -4.25 12.08 -23.21
CA VAL A 452 -4.52 13.50 -23.50
C VAL A 452 -5.95 13.73 -23.98
N MET A 453 -6.77 12.69 -24.11
CA MET A 453 -8.12 12.79 -24.65
C MET A 453 -8.96 13.68 -23.76
N PHE A 454 -9.55 14.68 -24.41
CA PHE A 454 -10.37 15.71 -23.80
C PHE A 454 -9.69 16.53 -22.69
N ALA A 455 -8.37 16.36 -22.48
CA ALA A 455 -7.63 17.07 -21.43
C ALA A 455 -7.67 18.59 -21.63
N ASP A 456 -7.80 19.07 -22.87
CA ASP A 456 -7.94 20.48 -23.23
C ASP A 456 -9.35 21.05 -23.06
N ARG A 457 -10.35 20.20 -22.78
CA ARG A 457 -11.75 20.62 -22.74
C ARG A 457 -12.08 21.37 -21.46
N GLU A 458 -12.87 22.43 -21.60
CA GLU A 458 -13.26 23.30 -20.48
C GLU A 458 -14.13 22.56 -19.46
N TRP A 459 -14.90 21.55 -19.89
CA TRP A 459 -15.74 20.77 -19.00
C TRP A 459 -15.00 19.73 -18.17
N VAL A 460 -13.71 19.48 -18.44
CA VAL A 460 -12.85 18.58 -17.66
C VAL A 460 -12.15 19.40 -16.57
N ASP A 461 -12.60 19.24 -15.33
CA ASP A 461 -12.13 19.99 -14.16
C ASP A 461 -10.75 19.50 -13.65
N PHE A 462 -10.49 18.20 -13.72
CA PHE A 462 -9.20 17.55 -13.43
C PHE A 462 -8.95 16.40 -14.41
N LEU A 463 -7.73 15.89 -14.50
CA LEU A 463 -7.36 14.81 -15.42
C LEU A 463 -7.27 13.49 -14.67
N SER A 464 -7.90 12.44 -15.20
CA SER A 464 -7.92 11.11 -14.57
C SER A 464 -7.57 9.99 -15.55
N PRO A 465 -6.32 9.92 -16.03
CA PRO A 465 -5.89 8.86 -16.93
C PRO A 465 -5.77 7.49 -16.23
N GLU A 466 -6.11 6.42 -16.95
CA GLU A 466 -5.60 5.07 -16.67
C GLU A 466 -4.13 5.02 -17.07
N THR A 467 -3.24 5.07 -16.08
CA THR A 467 -1.81 5.20 -16.36
C THR A 467 -1.08 3.89 -16.32
N SER A 468 -1.69 2.82 -15.76
CA SER A 468 -1.08 1.51 -15.82
C SER A 468 -2.02 0.33 -15.60
N HIS A 469 -1.99 -0.60 -16.54
CA HIS A 469 -1.72 -2.02 -16.29
C HIS A 469 -0.47 -2.48 -17.06
N CYS A 470 -0.16 -1.73 -18.13
CA CYS A 470 0.84 -2.02 -19.13
C CYS A 470 2.13 -1.22 -18.97
N ASN A 471 2.18 -0.35 -17.96
CA ASN A 471 3.24 0.63 -17.80
C ASN A 471 3.98 0.45 -16.50
N LEU A 472 5.27 0.76 -16.54
CA LEU A 472 6.07 0.81 -15.35
C LEU A 472 5.87 2.16 -14.64
N PRO A 473 6.14 2.22 -13.32
CA PRO A 473 5.96 3.43 -12.52
C PRO A 473 6.62 4.69 -13.12
N ASP A 474 7.81 4.56 -13.72
CA ASP A 474 8.54 5.68 -14.33
C ASP A 474 7.81 6.27 -15.55
N VAL A 475 7.17 5.42 -16.35
CA VAL A 475 6.35 5.83 -17.49
C VAL A 475 5.10 6.56 -17.01
N ALA A 476 4.42 6.02 -15.99
CA ALA A 476 3.24 6.62 -15.39
C ALA A 476 3.56 8.00 -14.76
N GLN A 477 4.67 8.09 -14.01
CA GLN A 477 5.15 9.36 -13.45
C GLN A 477 5.39 10.41 -14.54
N GLY A 478 6.08 10.03 -15.62
CA GLY A 478 6.35 10.92 -16.76
C GLY A 478 5.06 11.40 -17.43
N ALA A 479 4.08 10.50 -17.60
CA ALA A 479 2.79 10.81 -18.18
C ALA A 479 1.97 11.80 -17.34
N LEU A 480 1.81 11.50 -16.04
CA LEU A 480 1.10 12.36 -15.10
C LEU A 480 1.75 13.75 -15.00
N THR A 481 3.08 13.80 -14.94
CA THR A 481 3.84 15.06 -14.93
C THR A 481 3.58 15.87 -16.20
N ALA A 482 3.67 15.23 -17.37
CA ALA A 482 3.46 15.89 -18.65
C ALA A 482 2.04 16.41 -18.81
N LEU A 483 1.03 15.64 -18.42
CA LEU A 483 -0.38 16.07 -18.43
C LEU A 483 -0.60 17.30 -17.56
N ARG A 484 -0.13 17.25 -16.31
CA ARG A 484 -0.25 18.37 -15.37
C ARG A 484 0.42 19.63 -15.92
N GLU A 485 1.66 19.52 -16.40
CA GLU A 485 2.41 20.67 -16.91
C GLU A 485 1.84 21.23 -18.22
N GLN A 486 1.36 20.37 -19.10
CA GLN A 486 0.82 20.76 -20.39
C GLN A 486 -0.53 21.47 -20.26
N PHE A 487 -1.42 20.97 -19.39
CA PHE A 487 -2.80 21.45 -19.29
C PHE A 487 -3.05 22.36 -18.09
N GLY A 488 -2.15 22.38 -17.09
CA GLY A 488 -2.30 23.20 -15.89
C GLY A 488 -3.49 22.79 -15.03
N LYS A 489 -3.91 21.53 -15.11
CA LYS A 489 -5.00 20.92 -14.33
C LYS A 489 -4.41 19.92 -13.34
N ASP A 490 -5.11 19.72 -12.23
CA ASP A 490 -4.78 18.66 -11.30
C ASP A 490 -4.87 17.29 -12.00
N VAL A 491 -3.99 16.36 -11.61
CA VAL A 491 -3.97 15.00 -12.15
C VAL A 491 -4.26 14.00 -11.04
N VAL A 492 -5.06 13.00 -11.35
CA VAL A 492 -5.38 11.84 -10.51
C VAL A 492 -4.82 10.61 -11.19
N SER A 493 -4.08 9.78 -10.44
CA SER A 493 -3.71 8.46 -10.91
C SER A 493 -4.93 7.55 -10.79
N ALA A 494 -5.74 7.50 -11.84
CA ALA A 494 -7.14 7.07 -11.76
C ALA A 494 -7.32 5.55 -11.86
N GLU A 495 -6.36 4.88 -12.49
CA GLU A 495 -6.31 3.42 -12.57
C GLU A 495 -4.85 3.03 -12.87
N MET A 496 -4.23 2.38 -11.89
CA MET A 496 -2.89 1.78 -11.94
C MET A 496 -3.03 0.25 -11.79
N ARG A 497 -1.91 -0.47 -11.77
CA ARG A 497 -1.91 -1.94 -11.68
C ARG A 497 -2.67 -2.36 -10.43
N TYR A 498 -3.56 -3.33 -10.54
CA TYR A 498 -4.24 -3.84 -9.35
C TYR A 498 -3.41 -4.89 -8.61
N GLU A 499 -3.50 -4.87 -7.29
CA GLU A 499 -2.88 -5.89 -6.45
C GLU A 499 -3.53 -7.26 -6.71
N ASP A 500 -2.70 -8.31 -6.73
CA ASP A 500 -3.03 -9.68 -7.13
C ASP A 500 -3.33 -9.87 -8.64
N GLU A 501 -3.10 -8.88 -9.50
CA GLU A 501 -3.17 -9.13 -10.96
C GLU A 501 -2.05 -10.08 -11.42
N PRO A 502 -2.33 -11.04 -12.31
CA PRO A 502 -1.28 -11.89 -12.87
C PRO A 502 -0.28 -11.03 -13.67
N MET A 503 1.01 -11.11 -13.31
CA MET A 503 2.07 -10.32 -13.93
C MET A 503 2.95 -11.15 -14.87
N GLN A 504 3.56 -10.45 -15.83
CA GLN A 504 4.63 -10.93 -16.69
C GLN A 504 5.99 -10.42 -16.22
N GLU A 505 7.05 -10.87 -16.90
CA GLU A 505 8.40 -10.37 -16.63
C GLU A 505 8.42 -8.84 -16.63
N ARG A 506 9.14 -8.26 -15.64
CA ARG A 506 9.26 -6.82 -15.38
C ARG A 506 8.06 -6.17 -14.67
N GLY A 507 7.14 -6.94 -14.08
CA GLY A 507 6.07 -6.40 -13.22
C GLY A 507 4.93 -5.74 -14.00
N VAL A 508 4.73 -6.13 -15.26
CA VAL A 508 3.62 -5.63 -16.10
C VAL A 508 2.47 -6.62 -16.07
N SER A 509 1.23 -6.16 -16.09
CA SER A 509 0.05 -7.05 -16.12
C SER A 509 0.01 -7.92 -17.38
N THR A 510 -0.46 -9.16 -17.22
CA THR A 510 -0.69 -10.09 -18.34
C THR A 510 -1.76 -9.60 -19.32
N TRP A 511 -2.60 -8.63 -18.94
CA TRP A 511 -3.61 -8.04 -19.81
C TRP A 511 -3.00 -7.35 -21.05
N CYS A 512 -1.74 -6.95 -20.94
CA CYS A 512 -1.05 -6.13 -21.94
C CYS A 512 -0.42 -6.93 -23.07
N TYR A 513 0.00 -8.17 -22.78
CA TYR A 513 0.63 -9.06 -23.75
C TYR A 513 0.18 -10.51 -23.53
N PRO A 514 -1.05 -10.89 -23.92
CA PRO A 514 -1.68 -12.15 -23.53
C PRO A 514 -0.98 -13.44 -24.02
N GLU A 515 0.13 -13.34 -24.77
CA GLU A 515 0.86 -14.46 -25.35
C GLU A 515 1.99 -15.04 -24.45
N GLY A 516 2.19 -14.51 -23.23
CA GLY A 516 3.22 -14.98 -22.28
C GLY A 516 2.65 -15.62 -21.00
N PRO A 517 3.31 -16.64 -20.41
CA PRO A 517 2.89 -17.18 -19.12
C PRO A 517 3.05 -16.14 -18.02
N ALA A 518 2.14 -16.12 -17.05
CA ALA A 518 2.33 -15.34 -15.83
C ALA A 518 3.56 -15.85 -15.07
N VAL A 519 4.38 -14.92 -14.57
CA VAL A 519 5.58 -15.21 -13.78
C VAL A 519 5.40 -14.87 -12.30
N GLY A 520 4.23 -14.36 -11.92
CA GLY A 520 3.85 -14.03 -10.54
C GLY A 520 2.58 -13.19 -10.52
N PHE A 521 2.42 -12.40 -9.45
CA PHE A 521 1.33 -11.44 -9.28
C PHE A 521 1.88 -10.07 -8.89
N ILE A 522 1.17 -9.00 -9.26
CA ILE A 522 1.42 -7.65 -8.76
C ILE A 522 1.23 -7.66 -7.24
N GLY A 523 2.30 -7.33 -6.51
CA GLY A 523 2.32 -7.32 -5.06
C GLY A 523 2.47 -5.91 -4.48
N ALA A 524 2.71 -5.85 -3.17
CA ALA A 524 2.83 -4.60 -2.42
C ALA A 524 3.93 -3.68 -2.97
N ASP A 525 5.04 -4.25 -3.47
CA ASP A 525 6.18 -3.48 -3.98
C ASP A 525 5.81 -2.74 -5.26
N GLU A 526 5.09 -3.41 -6.17
CA GLU A 526 4.59 -2.80 -7.38
C GLU A 526 3.59 -1.67 -7.07
N ILE A 527 2.68 -1.90 -6.13
CA ILE A 527 1.69 -0.89 -5.70
C ILE A 527 2.37 0.30 -5.02
N ALA A 528 3.36 0.05 -4.15
CA ALA A 528 4.15 1.09 -3.52
C ALA A 528 4.91 1.93 -4.57
N ALA A 529 5.51 1.28 -5.57
CA ALA A 529 6.19 1.99 -6.65
C ALA A 529 5.24 2.84 -7.49
N ASP A 530 4.02 2.35 -7.78
CA ASP A 530 2.98 3.09 -8.50
C ASP A 530 2.47 4.31 -7.70
N ALA A 531 2.24 4.13 -6.40
CA ALA A 531 1.84 5.21 -5.50
C ALA A 531 2.94 6.28 -5.38
N GLN A 532 4.21 5.87 -5.27
CA GLN A 532 5.35 6.80 -5.21
C GLN A 532 5.52 7.55 -6.53
N ALA A 533 5.41 6.88 -7.68
CA ALA A 533 5.44 7.51 -8.98
C ALA A 533 4.33 8.57 -9.15
N SER A 534 3.13 8.26 -8.66
CA SER A 534 1.99 9.18 -8.67
C SER A 534 2.24 10.40 -7.76
N TRP A 535 2.76 10.17 -6.55
CA TRP A 535 3.16 11.23 -5.64
C TRP A 535 4.24 12.15 -6.23
N ASP A 536 5.30 11.57 -6.81
CA ASP A 536 6.41 12.30 -7.40
C ASP A 536 5.95 13.15 -8.60
N ALA A 537 5.05 12.60 -9.42
CA ALA A 537 4.37 13.33 -10.49
C ALA A 537 3.49 14.47 -9.99
N GLY A 538 3.18 14.50 -8.69
CA GLY A 538 2.30 15.45 -8.01
C GLY A 538 0.86 15.29 -8.41
N ALA A 539 0.41 14.04 -8.45
CA ALA A 539 -1.00 13.71 -8.46
C ALA A 539 -1.65 14.15 -7.13
N VAL A 540 -2.89 14.65 -7.21
CA VAL A 540 -3.68 15.03 -6.04
C VAL A 540 -4.43 13.85 -5.44
N ALA A 541 -4.57 12.76 -6.20
CA ALA A 541 -5.13 11.51 -5.73
C ALA A 541 -4.53 10.29 -6.44
N TYR A 542 -4.60 9.15 -5.75
CA TYR A 542 -4.27 7.81 -6.23
C TYR A 542 -5.49 6.91 -6.03
N VAL A 543 -5.85 6.15 -7.05
CA VAL A 543 -6.94 5.19 -6.98
C VAL A 543 -6.32 3.80 -6.94
N TYR A 544 -6.29 3.22 -5.74
CA TYR A 544 -5.86 1.84 -5.50
C TYR A 544 -6.87 0.87 -6.13
N GLY A 545 -6.39 -0.29 -6.59
CA GLY A 545 -7.29 -1.35 -7.01
C GLY A 545 -6.73 -2.74 -6.75
N GLN A 546 -7.64 -3.72 -6.76
CA GLN A 546 -7.37 -5.11 -6.43
C GLN A 546 -8.14 -6.03 -7.40
N ASP A 547 -7.48 -7.05 -7.94
CA ASP A 547 -7.95 -7.87 -9.09
C ASP A 547 -9.30 -8.60 -8.87
N THR A 548 -9.65 -8.88 -7.61
CA THR A 548 -10.95 -9.47 -7.26
C THR A 548 -11.99 -8.40 -6.93
N ARG A 549 -11.58 -7.31 -6.28
CA ARG A 549 -12.45 -6.28 -5.72
C ARG A 549 -13.03 -5.34 -6.77
N TRP A 550 -12.30 -5.02 -7.84
CA TRP A 550 -12.80 -4.13 -8.89
C TRP A 550 -14.10 -4.67 -9.52
N ASN A 551 -14.21 -6.00 -9.68
CA ASN A 551 -15.43 -6.66 -10.17
C ASN A 551 -16.40 -7.06 -9.04
N TRP A 552 -16.12 -6.59 -7.81
CA TRP A 552 -16.68 -6.94 -6.51
C TRP A 552 -16.48 -8.40 -6.07
N GLY A 553 -16.55 -9.39 -6.97
CA GLY A 553 -16.38 -10.81 -6.61
C GLY A 553 -17.39 -11.35 -5.56
N GLY A 554 -18.35 -10.55 -5.10
CA GLY A 554 -19.19 -10.85 -3.93
C GLY A 554 -18.38 -10.86 -2.62
N PRO A 555 -18.61 -11.82 -1.70
CA PRO A 555 -17.83 -11.92 -0.46
C PRO A 555 -16.32 -12.07 -0.69
N ALA A 556 -15.89 -12.52 -1.88
CA ALA A 556 -14.49 -12.61 -2.23
C ALA A 556 -13.82 -11.24 -2.36
N GLY A 557 -14.52 -10.19 -2.81
CA GLY A 557 -13.97 -8.83 -2.84
C GLY A 557 -13.69 -8.29 -1.44
N LEU A 558 -14.62 -8.49 -0.50
CA LEU A 558 -14.42 -8.11 0.91
C LEU A 558 -13.25 -8.86 1.56
N ALA A 559 -13.00 -10.11 1.17
CA ALA A 559 -11.88 -10.88 1.69
C ALA A 559 -10.50 -10.32 1.30
N THR A 560 -10.46 -9.37 0.36
CA THR A 560 -9.23 -8.72 -0.10
C THR A 560 -8.94 -7.39 0.59
N LEU A 561 -9.79 -6.93 1.52
CA LEU A 561 -9.58 -5.68 2.25
C LEU A 561 -8.33 -5.77 3.14
N GLY A 562 -7.55 -4.69 3.17
CA GLY A 562 -6.35 -4.60 4.01
C GLY A 562 -5.18 -5.41 3.47
N ARG A 563 -5.09 -5.52 2.13
CA ARG A 563 -3.92 -6.10 1.49
C ARG A 563 -2.67 -5.22 1.72
N PRO A 564 -1.46 -5.80 1.71
CA PRO A 564 -0.26 -5.03 1.99
C PRO A 564 -0.02 -3.87 1.01
N GLY A 565 -0.34 -4.01 -0.28
CA GLY A 565 -0.24 -2.92 -1.25
C GLY A 565 -1.22 -1.77 -0.96
N GLU A 566 -2.45 -2.08 -0.52
CA GLU A 566 -3.44 -1.08 -0.09
C GLU A 566 -2.90 -0.17 1.02
N TYR A 567 -2.28 -0.74 2.05
CA TYR A 567 -1.66 0.06 3.12
C TYR A 567 -0.42 0.82 2.63
N ALA A 568 0.39 0.21 1.76
CA ALA A 568 1.56 0.89 1.20
C ALA A 568 1.16 2.16 0.42
N ALA A 569 0.07 2.11 -0.36
CA ALA A 569 -0.46 3.27 -1.05
C ALA A 569 -0.94 4.37 -0.07
N LEU A 570 -1.65 3.99 0.99
CA LEU A 570 -2.13 4.90 2.05
C LEU A 570 -1.00 5.57 2.84
N ASP A 571 0.12 4.87 3.04
CA ASP A 571 1.30 5.40 3.71
C ASP A 571 2.05 6.40 2.83
N ILE A 572 2.33 6.04 1.58
CA ILE A 572 3.00 6.93 0.63
C ILE A 572 2.20 8.20 0.38
N ALA A 573 0.88 8.07 0.23
CA ALA A 573 0.01 9.20 -0.02
C ALA A 573 -0.04 10.22 1.13
N ALA A 574 0.34 9.81 2.34
CA ALA A 574 0.36 10.66 3.53
C ALA A 574 1.62 11.50 3.66
N ASP A 575 2.77 10.84 3.47
CA ASP A 575 4.06 11.37 3.91
C ASP A 575 5.01 11.61 2.73
N GLY A 576 4.62 11.22 1.51
CA GLY A 576 5.38 11.40 0.27
C GLY A 576 6.65 10.57 0.16
N VAL A 577 7.05 9.93 1.26
CA VAL A 577 8.02 8.86 1.39
C VAL A 577 7.61 8.05 2.64
N LEU A 578 7.81 6.73 2.65
CA LEU A 578 7.53 5.88 3.82
C LEU A 578 8.24 6.42 5.08
N GLY A 579 7.47 7.08 5.95
CA GLY A 579 7.93 7.73 7.18
C GLY A 579 7.02 7.37 8.35
N GLY A 580 6.88 6.08 8.66
CA GLY A 580 5.98 5.58 9.69
C GLY A 580 6.37 5.99 11.11
N ASP A 581 5.36 6.24 11.94
CA ASP A 581 5.45 6.39 13.40
C ASP A 581 6.10 5.17 14.07
N THR A 582 7.16 5.41 14.86
CA THR A 582 7.98 4.37 15.52
C THR A 582 7.92 4.44 17.05
N THR A 583 7.08 5.30 17.64
CA THR A 583 6.99 5.37 19.10
C THR A 583 5.94 4.36 19.59
N PRO A 584 6.31 3.34 20.39
CA PRO A 584 5.36 2.34 20.84
C PRO A 584 4.44 2.90 21.94
N PRO A 585 3.17 2.44 22.02
CA PRO A 585 2.27 2.82 23.10
C PRO A 585 2.84 2.50 24.47
N SER A 586 2.58 3.40 25.43
CA SER A 586 3.09 3.32 26.80
C SER A 586 1.96 3.18 27.81
N TRP A 587 2.17 2.37 28.86
CA TRP A 587 1.21 2.24 29.94
C TRP A 587 1.42 3.34 31.00
N PRO A 588 0.36 4.03 31.46
CA PRO A 588 0.47 4.96 32.59
C PRO A 588 1.03 4.27 33.83
N GLY A 589 1.85 5.00 34.59
CA GLY A 589 2.41 4.50 35.84
C GLY A 589 1.30 4.04 36.81
N GLY A 590 1.29 2.75 37.15
CA GLY A 590 0.26 2.13 38.01
C GLY A 590 -0.88 1.42 37.25
N ALA A 591 -0.82 1.36 35.92
CA ALA A 591 -1.69 0.49 35.14
C ALA A 591 -1.54 -0.97 35.61
N SER A 592 -2.67 -1.64 35.78
CA SER A 592 -2.72 -3.05 36.19
C SER A 592 -3.82 -3.77 35.43
N LEU A 593 -3.52 -5.00 35.05
CA LEU A 593 -4.48 -5.91 34.44
C LEU A 593 -5.07 -6.78 35.54
N THR A 594 -6.39 -6.72 35.67
CA THR A 594 -7.18 -7.45 36.67
C THR A 594 -8.18 -8.34 35.95
N GLY A 595 -8.61 -9.42 36.60
CA GLY A 595 -9.61 -10.29 36.01
C GLY A 595 -10.12 -11.37 36.94
N SER A 596 -11.17 -12.06 36.50
CA SER A 596 -11.78 -13.21 37.16
C SER A 596 -12.02 -14.32 36.14
N ALA A 597 -11.81 -15.57 36.53
CA ALA A 597 -12.05 -16.72 35.67
C ALA A 597 -13.01 -17.73 36.32
N THR A 598 -13.78 -18.41 35.48
CA THR A 598 -14.51 -19.65 35.78
C THR A 598 -13.89 -20.79 34.99
N ASP A 599 -14.47 -21.99 35.08
CA ASP A 599 -14.01 -23.16 34.31
C ASP A 599 -14.12 -22.99 32.78
N THR A 600 -14.89 -22.00 32.30
CA THR A 600 -15.15 -21.81 30.85
C THR A 600 -15.05 -20.38 30.35
N THR A 601 -14.88 -19.38 31.23
CA THR A 601 -14.86 -17.97 30.83
C THR A 601 -13.88 -17.17 31.67
N ALA A 602 -13.26 -16.15 31.09
CA ALA A 602 -12.46 -15.16 31.79
C ALA A 602 -13.00 -13.74 31.51
N SER A 603 -13.00 -12.88 32.52
CA SER A 603 -13.29 -11.46 32.41
C SER A 603 -12.05 -10.67 32.80
N LEU A 604 -11.65 -9.71 31.98
CA LEU A 604 -10.42 -8.93 32.13
C LEU A 604 -10.74 -7.43 32.17
N SER A 605 -9.93 -6.65 32.87
CA SER A 605 -10.05 -5.20 33.02
C SER A 605 -8.66 -4.57 33.21
N TRP A 606 -8.35 -3.51 32.46
CA TRP A 606 -7.09 -2.77 32.51
C TRP A 606 -7.33 -1.26 32.35
N GLY A 607 -6.34 -0.45 32.72
CA GLY A 607 -6.36 1.00 32.45
C GLY A 607 -5.97 1.32 31.01
N ALA A 608 -6.37 2.46 30.44
CA ALA A 608 -5.98 2.82 29.08
C ALA A 608 -4.47 3.04 28.94
N ALA A 609 -3.86 2.51 27.87
CA ALA A 609 -2.52 2.90 27.43
C ALA A 609 -2.56 4.26 26.73
N THR A 610 -1.41 4.93 26.64
CA THR A 610 -1.24 6.24 26.01
C THR A 610 -0.16 6.18 24.95
N ASP A 611 -0.42 6.81 23.82
CA ASP A 611 0.46 6.87 22.67
C ASP A 611 0.55 8.32 22.15
N ASN A 612 1.58 8.64 21.37
CA ASN A 612 1.74 9.95 20.74
C ASN A 612 0.74 10.20 19.61
N ASN A 613 0.14 9.16 19.05
CA ASN A 613 -0.83 9.30 17.95
C ASN A 613 -2.17 8.58 18.14
N ASP A 614 -2.28 7.54 19.00
CA ASP A 614 -3.48 7.00 19.68
C ASP A 614 -3.35 5.48 19.92
N VAL A 615 -4.09 4.94 20.90
CA VAL A 615 -4.20 3.50 21.14
C VAL A 615 -5.54 2.98 20.61
N VAL A 616 -5.53 2.24 19.50
CA VAL A 616 -6.76 1.81 18.81
C VAL A 616 -7.15 0.35 19.06
N LEU A 617 -6.23 -0.47 19.57
CA LEU A 617 -6.48 -1.89 19.78
C LEU A 617 -5.60 -2.48 20.90
N TYR A 618 -6.17 -3.36 21.71
CA TYR A 618 -5.45 -4.26 22.61
C TYR A 618 -5.51 -5.70 22.09
N ARG A 619 -4.36 -6.38 22.01
CA ARG A 619 -4.25 -7.82 21.74
C ARG A 619 -4.10 -8.57 23.06
N ILE A 620 -5.01 -9.49 23.33
CA ILE A 620 -5.01 -10.32 24.55
C ILE A 620 -4.38 -11.66 24.20
N HIS A 621 -3.29 -12.02 24.87
CA HIS A 621 -2.62 -13.30 24.65
C HIS A 621 -2.88 -14.31 25.77
N HIS A 622 -2.99 -15.59 25.40
CA HIS A 622 -2.98 -16.73 26.31
C HIS A 622 -1.91 -17.71 25.83
N ASN A 623 -0.90 -17.96 26.68
CA ASN A 623 0.26 -18.81 26.37
C ASN A 623 1.06 -18.40 25.11
N GLY A 624 1.07 -17.10 24.78
CA GLY A 624 1.77 -16.56 23.61
C GLY A 624 0.84 -16.33 22.42
N ASP A 625 -0.27 -17.05 22.34
CA ASP A 625 -1.24 -16.92 21.24
C ASP A 625 -2.23 -15.78 21.50
N VAL A 626 -2.55 -14.99 20.47
CA VAL A 626 -3.62 -14.00 20.54
C VAL A 626 -4.96 -14.73 20.61
N VAL A 627 -5.70 -14.53 21.70
CA VAL A 627 -7.02 -15.16 21.91
C VAL A 627 -8.19 -14.21 21.74
N GLU A 628 -7.98 -12.90 21.84
CA GLU A 628 -9.03 -11.89 21.69
C GLU A 628 -8.42 -10.53 21.31
N ARG A 629 -9.20 -9.68 20.64
CA ARG A 629 -8.83 -8.31 20.28
C ARG A 629 -9.90 -7.36 20.84
N ALA A 630 -9.49 -6.40 21.66
CA ALA A 630 -10.39 -5.40 22.24
C ALA A 630 -10.09 -4.00 21.66
N PRO A 631 -11.09 -3.14 21.43
CA PRO A 631 -10.86 -1.78 20.95
C PRO A 631 -10.07 -0.94 21.98
N GLY A 632 -9.37 0.08 21.48
CA GLY A 632 -8.74 1.14 22.28
C GLY A 632 -9.71 1.78 23.28
N LEU A 633 -9.20 2.20 24.45
CA LEU A 633 -10.00 2.72 25.58
C LEU A 633 -9.96 4.24 25.66
#